data_AF-A0A1G4J094-F1
#
_entry.id   AF-A0A1G4J094-F1
#
_cell.length_a   1.000
_cell.length_b   1.000
_cell.length_c   1.000
_cell.angle_alpha   90.00
_cell.angle_beta   90.00
_cell.angle_gamma   90.00
#
_symmetry.space_group_name_H-M   'P 1'
#
loop_
_entity.id
_entity.type
_entity.pdbx_description
1 polymer ?
#
loop_
_entity_poly.entity_id
_entity_poly.type
_entity_poly.pdbx_seq_one_letter_code
_entity_poly.pdbx_strand_id
1 'polypeptide(L)'
;MVRTEKYHRSTNACVEIENGPFGISSINFKANEPAFVGIGSCTSRLNGRYSGVIHYNNELELSNRKFKLYCVIDESACLRIDFIEIALGSSDEKVAAWKDAKPEDADYEVPALVYQGSRLGSPDNQTKPFVGVLVFGN
;
A
#
# COMPACT_ATOMS: atom_id res chain seq x y z
N MET A 1 -12.67 -1.23 -7.08
CA MET A 1 -11.22 -0.88 -7.14
C MET A 1 -10.98 0.22 -8.15
N VAL A 2 -10.10 1.18 -7.85
CA VAL A 2 -9.78 2.29 -8.75
C VAL A 2 -8.88 1.82 -9.90
N ARG A 3 -9.17 2.20 -11.13
CA ARG A 3 -8.35 1.86 -12.31
C ARG A 3 -7.02 2.62 -12.29
N THR A 4 -5.91 1.93 -12.57
CA THR A 4 -4.57 2.51 -12.58
C THR A 4 -4.34 3.52 -13.72
N GLU A 5 -5.18 3.51 -14.76
CA GLU A 5 -5.19 4.49 -15.85
C GLU A 5 -5.44 5.93 -15.38
N LYS A 6 -5.91 6.14 -14.14
CA LYS A 6 -6.09 7.47 -13.54
C LYS A 6 -4.79 8.11 -13.05
N TYR A 7 -3.68 7.37 -13.06
CA TYR A 7 -2.38 7.86 -12.62
C TYR A 7 -1.48 8.17 -13.82
N HIS A 8 -0.84 9.34 -13.79
CA HIS A 8 -0.06 9.83 -14.94
C HIS A 8 1.41 9.38 -14.90
N ARG A 9 1.89 8.90 -13.75
CA ARG A 9 3.28 8.46 -13.56
C ARG A 9 3.32 7.05 -13.00
N SER A 10 4.40 6.36 -13.31
CA SER A 10 4.67 5.03 -12.79
C SER A 10 6.15 4.77 -12.66
N THR A 11 6.57 4.04 -11.63
CA THR A 11 7.96 3.63 -11.45
C THR A 11 8.08 2.23 -10.88
N ASN A 12 9.24 1.61 -11.08
CA ASN A 12 9.54 0.30 -10.52
C ASN A 12 9.66 0.38 -9.00
N ALA A 13 8.97 -0.53 -8.33
CA ALA A 13 8.93 -0.61 -6.89
C ALA A 13 8.98 -2.06 -6.40
N CYS A 14 9.41 -2.20 -5.16
CA CYS A 14 9.56 -3.45 -4.45
C CYS A 14 8.88 -3.35 -3.09
N VAL A 15 8.13 -4.39 -2.74
CA VAL A 15 7.50 -4.55 -1.44
C VAL A 15 8.06 -5.80 -0.79
N GLU A 16 8.42 -5.70 0.48
CA GLU A 16 8.83 -6.84 1.29
C GLU A 16 7.93 -6.88 2.52
N ILE A 17 7.29 -8.03 2.73
CA ILE A 17 6.44 -8.27 3.90
C ILE A 17 7.11 -9.35 4.73
N GLU A 18 7.37 -9.10 6.01
CA GLU A 18 7.93 -10.09 6.90
C GLU A 18 6.96 -10.38 8.04
N ASN A 19 6.67 -11.67 8.24
CA ASN A 19 5.78 -12.11 9.29
C ASN A 19 6.38 -11.79 10.67
N GLY A 20 5.66 -10.97 11.43
CA GLY A 20 5.99 -10.66 12.82
C GLY A 20 5.12 -11.42 13.83
N PRO A 21 5.37 -11.24 15.12
CA PRO A 21 4.59 -11.87 16.18
C PRO A 21 3.16 -11.32 16.23
N PHE A 22 2.24 -12.08 16.83
CA PHE A 22 0.84 -11.68 17.06
C PHE A 22 0.02 -11.33 15.82
N GLY A 23 0.42 -11.80 14.64
CA GLY A 23 -0.32 -11.57 13.39
C GLY A 23 -0.17 -10.15 12.83
N ILE A 24 0.89 -9.45 13.23
CA ILE A 24 1.30 -8.17 12.67
C ILE A 24 2.60 -8.41 11.90
N SER A 25 2.61 -8.04 10.62
CA SER A 25 3.76 -8.18 9.73
C SER A 25 4.35 -6.81 9.44
N SER A 26 5.67 -6.74 9.32
CA SER A 26 6.34 -5.54 8.81
C SER A 26 6.10 -5.43 7.30
N ILE A 27 5.98 -4.20 6.80
CA ILE A 27 5.98 -3.93 5.36
C ILE A 27 7.04 -2.88 5.05
N ASN A 28 7.98 -3.25 4.20
CA ASN A 28 9.01 -2.37 3.67
C ASN A 28 8.73 -2.12 2.20
N PHE A 29 8.75 -0.85 1.80
CA PHE A 29 8.48 -0.40 0.44
C PHE A 29 9.69 0.34 -0.09
N LYS A 30 10.08 0.08 -1.33
CA LYS A 30 11.17 0.78 -2.00
C LYS A 30 10.82 1.05 -3.45
N ALA A 31 10.99 2.28 -3.90
CA ALA A 31 10.98 2.62 -5.31
C ALA A 31 12.34 3.16 -5.75
N ASN A 32 12.63 3.02 -7.04
CA ASN A 32 13.94 3.37 -7.57
C ASN A 32 14.02 4.83 -8.06
N GLU A 33 13.00 5.32 -8.78
CA GLU A 33 13.03 6.64 -9.44
C GLU A 33 11.64 7.32 -9.44
N PRO A 34 11.40 8.37 -8.62
CA PRO A 34 12.30 8.89 -7.61
C PRO A 34 12.57 7.85 -6.52
N ALA A 35 13.76 7.90 -5.93
CA ALA A 35 14.13 6.98 -4.87
C ALA A 35 13.40 7.36 -3.57
N PHE A 36 12.54 6.48 -3.08
CA PHE A 36 11.90 6.63 -1.78
C PHE A 36 11.74 5.28 -1.09
N VAL A 37 11.69 5.33 0.24
CA VAL A 37 11.53 4.16 1.10
C VAL A 37 10.36 4.38 2.02
N GLY A 38 9.54 3.36 2.19
CA GLY A 38 8.42 3.35 3.13
C GLY A 38 8.57 2.22 4.12
N ILE A 39 8.22 2.46 5.37
CA ILE A 39 8.18 1.45 6.41
C ILE A 39 6.81 1.50 7.08
N GLY A 40 6.28 0.32 7.37
CA GLY A 40 4.94 0.18 7.90
C GLY A 40 4.70 -1.16 8.57
N SER A 41 3.44 -1.38 8.92
CA SER A 41 2.94 -2.66 9.41
C SER A 41 1.62 -3.01 8.76
N CYS A 42 1.32 -4.30 8.66
CA CYS A 42 0.05 -4.80 8.13
C CYS A 42 -0.43 -6.03 8.90
N THR A 43 -1.72 -6.33 8.81
CA THR A 43 -2.35 -7.50 9.46
C THR A 43 -2.18 -8.80 8.65
N SER A 44 -1.35 -8.74 7.61
CA SER A 44 -1.10 -9.85 6.70
C SER A 44 -0.40 -11.01 7.39
N ARG A 45 -0.59 -12.22 6.86
CA ARG A 45 0.27 -13.38 7.17
C ARG A 45 1.16 -13.75 5.99
N LEU A 46 1.21 -12.87 5.00
CA LEU A 46 2.07 -12.99 3.83
C LEU A 46 3.53 -12.79 4.22
N ASN A 47 4.40 -13.46 3.49
CA ASN A 47 5.82 -13.29 3.64
C ASN A 47 6.48 -13.24 2.27
N GLY A 48 7.43 -12.33 2.09
CA GLY A 48 8.37 -12.35 1.00
C GLY A 48 8.33 -11.06 0.20
N ARG A 49 9.00 -11.13 -0.96
CA ARG A 49 9.34 -9.99 -1.77
C ARG A 49 8.51 -9.96 -3.04
N TYR A 50 7.90 -8.81 -3.31
CA TYR A 50 7.10 -8.52 -4.49
C TYR A 50 7.81 -7.45 -5.31
N SER A 51 7.91 -7.66 -6.62
CA SER A 51 8.45 -6.68 -7.55
C SER A 51 7.36 -6.28 -8.53
N GLY A 52 7.27 -4.98 -8.79
CA GLY A 52 6.19 -4.45 -9.62
C GLY A 52 6.32 -2.95 -9.85
N VAL A 53 5.18 -2.32 -10.04
CA VAL A 53 5.08 -0.92 -10.43
C VAL A 53 4.18 -0.18 -9.45
N ILE A 54 4.61 1.02 -9.04
CA ILE A 54 3.75 1.97 -8.33
C ILE A 54 3.29 3.07 -9.28
N HIS A 55 2.00 3.36 -9.23
CA HIS A 55 1.31 4.38 -10.00
C HIS A 55 0.95 5.55 -9.10
N TYR A 56 1.24 6.78 -9.54
CA TYR A 56 1.07 8.00 -8.76
C TYR A 56 0.84 9.22 -9.66
N ASN A 57 0.37 10.32 -9.08
CA ASN A 57 0.13 11.56 -9.82
C ASN A 57 1.16 12.64 -9.51
N ASN A 58 1.60 12.73 -8.26
CA ASN A 58 2.51 13.79 -7.82
C ASN A 58 3.66 13.21 -6.99
N GLU A 59 4.91 13.60 -7.30
CA GLU A 59 6.08 13.16 -6.53
C GLU A 59 6.07 13.67 -5.08
N LEU A 60 5.36 14.77 -4.81
CA LEU A 60 5.12 15.25 -3.45
C LEU A 60 4.27 14.28 -2.62
N GLU A 61 3.61 13.30 -3.23
CA GLU A 61 2.89 12.22 -2.54
C GLU A 61 3.85 11.16 -1.99
N LEU A 62 5.11 11.17 -2.45
CA LEU A 62 6.13 10.18 -2.13
C LEU A 62 7.03 10.60 -0.96
N SER A 63 6.83 11.79 -0.38
CA SER A 63 7.66 12.33 0.71
C SER A 63 6.83 12.72 1.94
N ASN A 64 7.29 12.26 3.12
CA ASN A 64 6.78 12.63 4.45
C ASN A 64 5.25 12.51 4.63
N ARG A 65 4.62 11.51 3.99
CA ARG A 65 3.18 11.21 4.11
C ARG A 65 2.93 9.88 4.79
N LYS A 66 1.77 9.78 5.42
CA LYS A 66 1.27 8.57 6.07
C LYS A 66 0.08 8.03 5.30
N PHE A 67 0.05 6.73 5.09
CA PHE A 67 -0.98 6.07 4.32
C PHE A 67 -1.61 4.96 5.15
N LYS A 68 -2.93 4.82 5.03
CA LYS A 68 -3.60 3.55 5.28
C LYS A 68 -3.53 2.73 4.00
N LEU A 69 -3.29 1.44 4.15
CA LEU A 69 -3.11 0.51 3.05
C LEU A 69 -4.31 -0.41 2.98
N TYR A 70 -4.88 -0.53 1.79
CA TYR A 70 -5.79 -1.62 1.44
C TYR A 70 -5.06 -2.57 0.49
N CYS A 71 -4.83 -3.79 0.94
CA CYS A 71 -4.04 -4.77 0.20
C CYS A 71 -4.92 -5.94 -0.24
N VAL A 72 -4.75 -6.40 -1.48
CA VAL A 72 -5.43 -7.58 -2.00
C VAL A 72 -4.47 -8.38 -2.88
N ILE A 73 -4.58 -9.70 -2.83
CA ILE A 73 -3.96 -10.59 -3.82
C ILE A 73 -5.06 -10.95 -4.82
N ASP A 74 -4.82 -10.65 -6.09
CA ASP A 74 -5.75 -11.00 -7.15
C ASP A 74 -5.65 -12.47 -7.57
N GLU A 75 -6.53 -12.89 -8.48
CA GLU A 75 -6.58 -14.26 -9.01
C GLU A 75 -5.29 -14.68 -9.73
N SER A 76 -4.45 -13.72 -10.15
CA SER A 76 -3.16 -13.95 -10.79
C SER A 76 -1.99 -14.02 -9.79
N ALA A 77 -2.28 -14.07 -8.49
CA ALA A 77 -1.31 -14.00 -7.39
C ALA A 77 -0.48 -12.70 -7.39
N CYS A 78 -1.02 -11.62 -7.96
CA CYS A 78 -0.42 -10.30 -7.91
C CYS A 78 -0.93 -9.54 -6.69
N LEU A 79 0.01 -9.01 -5.91
CA LEU A 79 -0.28 -8.11 -4.80
C LEU A 79 -0.61 -6.73 -5.35
N ARG A 80 -1.78 -6.23 -5.01
CA ARG A 80 -2.16 -4.84 -5.19
C ARG A 80 -2.28 -4.14 -3.84
N ILE A 81 -1.72 -2.94 -3.75
CA ILE A 81 -1.79 -2.08 -2.56
C ILE A 81 -2.32 -0.71 -2.97
N ASP A 82 -3.45 -0.33 -2.40
CA ASP A 82 -4.05 0.99 -2.55
C ASP A 82 -3.61 1.85 -1.34
N PHE A 83 -2.89 2.94 -1.60
CA PHE A 83 -2.36 3.88 -0.58
C PHE A 83 -3.32 5.05 -0.44
N ILE A 84 -4.04 5.09 0.68
CA ILE A 84 -5.00 6.16 0.95
C ILE A 84 -4.36 7.09 1.98
N GLU A 85 -4.24 8.36 1.61
CA GLU A 85 -3.52 9.35 2.41
C GLU A 85 -4.27 9.68 3.71
N ILE A 86 -3.54 9.75 4.82
CA ILE A 86 -4.05 10.23 6.10
C ILE A 86 -3.74 11.72 6.19
N ALA A 87 -4.75 12.56 6.02
CA ALA A 87 -4.61 14.01 6.16
C ALA A 87 -4.19 14.37 7.59
N LEU A 88 -2.96 14.86 7.76
CA LEU A 88 -2.46 15.42 9.02
C LEU A 88 -2.76 16.91 9.06
N GLY A 89 -4.05 17.27 9.14
CA GLY A 89 -4.47 18.65 9.40
C GLY A 89 -4.24 19.02 10.87
N SER A 90 -3.41 20.04 11.10
CA SER A 90 -3.25 20.84 12.34
C SER A 90 -3.76 20.22 13.66
N SER A 91 -2.85 19.63 14.45
CA SER A 91 -2.81 19.50 15.92
C SER A 91 -4.06 19.18 16.77
N ASP A 92 -5.27 19.04 16.24
CA ASP A 92 -6.49 18.83 17.03
C ASP A 92 -7.61 18.07 16.29
N GLU A 93 -7.43 17.67 15.02
CA GLU A 93 -8.41 16.81 14.35
C GLU A 93 -8.16 15.34 14.70
N LYS A 94 -9.13 14.77 15.43
CA LYS A 94 -9.27 13.32 15.62
C LYS A 94 -9.05 12.63 14.27
N VAL A 95 -7.98 11.83 14.16
CA VAL A 95 -7.79 10.92 13.02
C VAL A 95 -9.12 10.20 12.82
N ALA A 96 -9.78 10.45 11.69
CA ALA A 96 -11.08 9.86 11.43
C ALA A 96 -10.98 8.35 11.64
N ALA A 97 -11.91 7.79 12.42
CA ALA A 97 -11.89 6.37 12.72
C ALA A 97 -11.81 5.58 11.41
N TRP A 98 -11.01 4.53 11.40
CA TRP A 98 -10.84 3.67 10.24
C TRP A 98 -12.23 3.19 9.78
N LYS A 99 -12.72 3.74 8.67
CA LYS A 99 -13.87 3.19 7.97
C LYS A 99 -13.32 2.03 7.15
N ASP A 100 -13.65 0.79 7.53
CA ASP A 100 -13.31 -0.42 6.77
C ASP A 100 -14.10 -0.49 5.44
N ALA A 101 -14.18 0.65 4.75
CA ALA A 101 -14.81 0.80 3.46
C ALA A 101 -13.99 -0.02 2.46
N LYS A 102 -14.67 -0.91 1.76
CA LYS A 102 -14.11 -1.68 0.68
C LYS A 102 -14.19 -0.88 -0.62
N PRO A 103 -13.42 -1.24 -1.65
CA PRO A 103 -13.44 -0.52 -2.93
C PRO A 103 -14.80 -0.46 -3.64
N GLU A 104 -15.79 -1.25 -3.22
CA GLU A 104 -17.19 -1.24 -3.66
C GLU A 104 -18.10 -0.28 -2.87
N ASP A 105 -17.65 0.23 -1.71
CA ASP A 105 -18.46 1.09 -0.85
C ASP A 105 -18.42 2.55 -1.33
N ALA A 106 -19.54 3.26 -1.18
CA ALA A 106 -19.65 4.67 -1.55
C ALA A 106 -18.68 5.59 -0.78
N ASP A 107 -18.31 5.18 0.43
CA ASP A 107 -17.39 5.88 1.32
C ASP A 107 -15.91 5.54 1.04
N TYR A 108 -15.60 4.77 -0.01
CA TYR A 108 -14.23 4.40 -0.33
C TYR A 108 -13.43 5.61 -0.82
N GLU A 109 -12.43 5.99 -0.04
CA GLU A 109 -11.51 7.06 -0.38
C GLU A 109 -10.61 6.66 -1.55
N VAL A 110 -10.46 7.58 -2.51
CA VAL A 110 -9.63 7.35 -3.69
C VAL A 110 -8.16 7.28 -3.27
N PRO A 111 -7.43 6.20 -3.58
CA PRO A 111 -6.03 6.08 -3.22
C PRO A 111 -5.19 7.11 -3.97
N ALA A 112 -4.25 7.73 -3.26
CA ALA A 112 -3.27 8.63 -3.86
C ALA A 112 -2.26 7.86 -4.72
N LEU A 113 -1.92 6.64 -4.31
CA LEU A 113 -0.97 5.77 -5.00
C LEU A 113 -1.52 4.35 -5.09
N VAL A 114 -1.14 3.63 -6.15
CA VAL A 114 -1.48 2.21 -6.31
C VAL A 114 -0.25 1.44 -6.71
N TYR A 115 0.12 0.44 -5.92
CA TYR A 115 1.15 -0.54 -6.28
C TYR A 115 0.50 -1.81 -6.83
N GLN A 116 1.10 -2.38 -7.86
CA GLN A 116 0.79 -3.72 -8.36
C GLN A 116 2.10 -4.47 -8.61
N GLY A 117 2.24 -5.66 -8.04
CA GLY A 117 3.43 -6.47 -8.26
C GLY A 117 3.24 -7.95 -7.97
N SER A 118 4.13 -8.75 -8.53
CA SER A 118 4.09 -10.20 -8.39
C SER A 118 5.14 -10.65 -7.38
N ARG A 119 4.85 -11.73 -6.68
CA ARG A 119 5.79 -12.33 -5.74
C ARG A 119 6.98 -12.93 -6.48
N LEU A 120 8.18 -12.70 -5.97
CA LEU A 120 9.38 -13.40 -6.40
C LEU A 120 9.39 -14.78 -5.74
N GLY A 121 9.10 -15.83 -6.53
CA GLY A 121 9.09 -17.22 -6.07
C GLY A 121 7.70 -17.84 -6.07
N SER A 122 7.36 -18.59 -5.03
CA SER A 122 6.11 -19.34 -4.95
C SER A 122 4.90 -18.42 -4.79
N PRO A 123 3.75 -18.72 -5.43
CA PRO A 123 2.52 -17.96 -5.24
C PRO A 123 2.06 -18.06 -3.78
N ASP A 124 1.39 -17.01 -3.29
CA ASP A 124 0.75 -17.03 -1.98
C ASP A 124 -0.59 -17.73 -2.02
N ASN A 125 -0.92 -18.41 -0.92
CA ASN A 125 -2.22 -19.07 -0.74
C ASN A 125 -3.23 -18.19 0.01
N GLN A 126 -2.89 -16.94 0.31
CA GLN A 126 -3.76 -16.05 1.08
C GLN A 126 -4.58 -15.17 0.12
N THR A 127 -5.89 -15.40 0.07
CA THR A 127 -6.80 -14.74 -0.88
C THR A 127 -7.64 -13.63 -0.25
N LYS A 128 -7.54 -13.41 1.07
CA LYS A 128 -8.35 -12.39 1.75
C LYS A 128 -7.63 -11.04 1.74
N PRO A 129 -8.34 -9.93 1.44
CA PRO A 129 -7.81 -8.60 1.62
C PRO A 129 -7.34 -8.37 3.07
N PHE A 130 -6.31 -7.57 3.22
CA PHE A 130 -5.75 -7.18 4.52
C PHE A 130 -5.39 -5.71 4.50
N VAL A 131 -5.09 -5.19 5.69
CA VAL A 131 -4.90 -3.77 5.89
C VAL A 131 -3.56 -3.46 6.53
N GLY A 132 -3.07 -2.26 6.32
CA GLY A 132 -1.84 -1.80 6.94
C GLY A 132 -1.73 -0.29 7.04
N VAL A 133 -0.62 0.16 7.59
CA VAL A 133 -0.22 1.55 7.64
C VAL A 133 1.22 1.65 7.18
N LEU A 134 1.55 2.71 6.46
CA LEU A 134 2.91 2.93 5.96
C LEU A 134 3.25 4.40 5.96
N VAL A 135 4.50 4.70 6.29
CA VAL A 135 5.06 6.05 6.28
C VAL A 135 6.24 6.06 5.32
N PHE A 136 6.27 7.03 4.40
CA PHE A 136 7.47 7.26 3.58
C PHE A 136 8.50 8.08 4.35
N GLY A 137 9.73 7.58 4.38
CA GLY A 137 10.91 8.29 4.86
C GLY A 137 11.49 9.19 3.78
N ASN A 138 12.08 10.31 4.21
CA ASN A 138 12.88 11.19 3.36
C ASN A 138 14.27 10.61 3.07
#